data_AF-A0A8S2QEI8-F1
#
_entry.id   AF-A0A8S2QEI8-F1
#
_cell.length_a   1.000
_cell.length_b   1.000
_cell.length_c   1.000
_cell.angle_alpha   90.00
_cell.angle_beta   90.00
_cell.angle_gamma   90.00
#
_symmetry.space_group_name_H-M   'P 1'
#
loop_
_entity.id
_entity.type
_entity.pdbx_description
1 polymer ?
#
loop_
_entity_poly.entity_id
_entity_poly.type
_entity_poly.pdbx_seq_one_letter_code
_entity_poly.pdbx_strand_id
1 'polypeptide(L)'
;MASSSLTTTNASSKDEDVAFWLHNKLGSHVDLWSSFSISSTLTQEHLLSIKSILWSLDTIVKVKLLLSFIHIPKRNINEWESLVKDIIELSRKDNVGDQWVAVISEIMKTFPDKSLFNLDLTDQECEGFTDGIQELRKTVKKNNDTTHLPLESCYLGKSALKMLTGDIPNPSKCFSLIRKAKSARIRQELLEKSAQTSKTKKVSDYAAIPGSRRSVDEYSSIYSSSSATSKPSNIGFLKSNTISSTSGIIGTSRLHNRREGNVK
;
A
#
# COMPACT_ATOMS: atom_id res chain seq x y z
N MET A 1 -58.15 -6.64 -39.90
CA MET A 1 -57.50 -7.54 -38.93
C MET A 1 -56.01 -7.37 -39.09
N ALA A 2 -55.39 -6.60 -38.18
CA ALA A 2 -53.96 -6.33 -38.18
C ALA A 2 -53.28 -7.40 -37.32
N SER A 3 -52.31 -8.12 -37.89
CA SER A 3 -51.48 -9.09 -37.18
C SER A 3 -50.12 -8.46 -36.91
N SER A 4 -49.92 -8.06 -35.65
CA SER A 4 -48.68 -7.49 -35.12
C SER A 4 -47.92 -8.58 -34.36
N SER A 5 -47.03 -9.32 -35.03
CA SER A 5 -46.13 -10.28 -34.38
C SER A 5 -44.82 -10.31 -35.14
N LEU A 6 -43.84 -9.49 -34.78
CA LEU A 6 -42.43 -9.57 -35.25
C LEU A 6 -41.58 -8.50 -34.52
N THR A 7 -41.37 -8.61 -33.21
CA THR A 7 -40.32 -7.84 -32.51
C THR A 7 -39.57 -8.62 -31.42
N THR A 8 -40.00 -9.84 -31.07
CA THR A 8 -39.40 -10.56 -29.92
C THR A 8 -38.10 -11.32 -30.24
N THR A 9 -37.76 -11.58 -31.52
CA THR A 9 -36.62 -12.45 -31.88
C THR A 9 -35.24 -11.76 -31.81
N ASN A 10 -35.16 -10.45 -32.01
CA ASN A 10 -33.86 -9.74 -32.09
C ASN A 10 -33.18 -9.50 -30.73
N ALA A 11 -33.91 -9.59 -29.62
CA ALA A 11 -33.34 -9.40 -28.28
C ALA A 11 -32.60 -10.66 -27.80
N SER A 12 -33.20 -11.84 -28.02
CA SER A 12 -32.63 -13.13 -27.60
C SER A 12 -31.28 -13.43 -28.28
N SER A 13 -31.15 -13.11 -29.57
CA SER A 13 -29.90 -13.37 -30.30
C SER A 13 -28.74 -12.50 -29.80
N LYS A 14 -29.02 -11.22 -29.47
CA LYS A 14 -28.01 -10.31 -28.93
C LYS A 14 -27.55 -10.74 -27.55
N ASP A 15 -28.49 -11.19 -26.73
CA ASP A 15 -28.22 -11.66 -25.37
C ASP A 15 -27.38 -12.96 -25.39
N GLU A 16 -27.63 -13.87 -26.33
CA GLU A 16 -26.79 -15.06 -26.56
C GLU A 16 -25.37 -14.69 -27.04
N ASP A 17 -25.23 -13.72 -27.94
CA ASP A 17 -23.94 -13.23 -28.41
C ASP A 17 -23.11 -12.63 -27.26
N VAL A 18 -23.74 -11.85 -26.37
CA VAL A 18 -23.10 -11.27 -25.19
C VAL A 18 -22.70 -12.34 -24.18
N ALA A 19 -23.54 -13.36 -23.97
CA ALA A 19 -23.21 -14.50 -23.11
C ALA A 19 -21.96 -15.24 -23.61
N PHE A 20 -21.92 -15.55 -24.92
CA PHE A 20 -20.78 -16.22 -25.55
C PHE A 20 -19.52 -15.34 -25.50
N TRP A 21 -19.66 -14.05 -25.76
CA TRP A 21 -18.57 -13.08 -25.64
C TRP A 21 -18.00 -13.04 -24.22
N LEU A 22 -18.85 -13.00 -23.19
CA LEU A 22 -18.43 -13.04 -21.79
C LEU A 22 -17.70 -14.35 -21.45
N HIS A 23 -18.23 -15.49 -21.87
CA HIS A 23 -17.58 -16.78 -21.63
C HIS A 23 -16.20 -16.84 -22.30
N ASN A 24 -16.04 -16.31 -23.52
CA ASN A 24 -14.72 -16.23 -24.17
C ASN A 24 -13.74 -15.30 -23.46
N LYS A 25 -14.23 -14.23 -22.83
CA LYS A 25 -13.37 -13.25 -22.14
C LYS A 25 -13.05 -13.65 -20.70
N LEU A 26 -13.98 -14.30 -20.00
CA LEU A 26 -13.89 -14.55 -18.55
C LEU A 26 -13.95 -16.04 -18.18
N GLY A 27 -14.37 -16.93 -19.07
CA GLY A 27 -14.59 -18.36 -18.78
C GLY A 27 -13.34 -19.21 -18.57
N SER A 28 -12.13 -18.64 -18.67
CA SER A 28 -10.90 -19.39 -18.39
C SER A 28 -10.85 -19.91 -16.95
N HIS A 29 -10.72 -21.21 -16.75
CA HIS A 29 -10.56 -21.83 -15.43
C HIS A 29 -9.10 -21.85 -14.94
N VAL A 30 -8.14 -21.48 -15.79
CA VAL A 30 -6.71 -21.46 -15.44
C VAL A 30 -6.33 -20.12 -14.81
N ASP A 31 -6.78 -19.03 -15.41
CA ASP A 31 -6.59 -17.68 -14.87
C ASP A 31 -7.82 -17.30 -14.07
N LEU A 32 -7.71 -17.21 -12.75
CA LEU A 32 -8.83 -16.86 -11.88
C LEU A 32 -8.99 -15.34 -11.70
N TRP A 33 -8.02 -14.54 -12.16
CA TRP A 33 -8.10 -13.09 -12.05
C TRP A 33 -9.00 -12.49 -13.13
N SER A 34 -9.66 -11.38 -12.81
CA SER A 34 -10.37 -10.60 -13.82
C SER A 34 -9.35 -9.89 -14.72
N SER A 35 -9.39 -10.16 -16.02
CA SER A 35 -8.51 -9.47 -16.96
C SER A 35 -8.87 -7.97 -17.03
N PHE A 36 -7.88 -7.09 -16.90
CA PHE A 36 -8.11 -5.63 -16.98
C PHE A 36 -8.79 -5.19 -18.29
N SER A 37 -8.57 -5.93 -19.38
CA SER A 37 -9.13 -5.66 -20.72
C SER A 37 -10.66 -5.74 -20.78
N ILE A 38 -11.32 -6.52 -19.90
CA ILE A 38 -12.79 -6.57 -19.90
C ILE A 38 -13.38 -5.22 -19.48
N SER A 39 -12.78 -4.55 -18.50
CA SER A 39 -13.26 -3.25 -18.00
C SER A 39 -13.22 -2.16 -19.07
N SER A 40 -12.26 -2.21 -20.00
CA SER A 40 -12.17 -1.27 -21.13
C SER A 40 -13.15 -1.54 -22.27
N THR A 41 -13.71 -2.74 -22.33
CA THR A 41 -14.64 -3.16 -23.40
C THR A 41 -16.08 -3.21 -22.93
N LEU A 42 -16.33 -3.16 -21.63
CA LEU A 42 -17.67 -3.02 -21.07
C LEU A 42 -18.26 -1.66 -21.46
N THR A 43 -19.45 -1.72 -22.04
CA THR A 43 -20.26 -0.57 -22.41
C THR A 43 -21.56 -0.61 -21.62
N GLN A 44 -22.28 0.50 -21.59
CA GLN A 44 -23.60 0.55 -20.97
C GLN A 44 -24.58 -0.46 -21.58
N GLU A 45 -24.50 -0.68 -22.90
CA GLU A 45 -25.32 -1.66 -23.61
C GLU A 45 -24.97 -3.09 -23.17
N HIS A 46 -23.68 -3.40 -23.01
CA HIS A 46 -23.26 -4.70 -22.49
C HIS A 46 -23.85 -4.93 -21.09
N LEU A 47 -23.84 -3.94 -20.19
CA LEU A 47 -24.42 -4.07 -18.84
C LEU A 47 -25.93 -4.32 -18.86
N LEU A 48 -26.65 -3.71 -19.80
CA LEU A 48 -28.09 -3.95 -19.98
C LEU A 48 -28.38 -5.39 -20.41
N SER A 49 -27.65 -5.91 -21.41
CA SER A 49 -27.78 -7.30 -21.83
C SER A 49 -27.32 -8.27 -20.74
N ILE A 50 -26.26 -7.94 -20.01
CA ILE A 50 -25.77 -8.76 -18.89
C ILE A 50 -26.85 -8.93 -17.83
N LYS A 51 -27.61 -7.88 -17.54
CA LYS A 51 -28.71 -7.93 -16.57
C LYS A 51 -29.79 -8.95 -16.97
N SER A 52 -30.10 -9.13 -18.25
CA SER A 52 -31.11 -10.09 -18.71
C SER A 52 -30.62 -11.54 -18.71
N ILE A 53 -29.32 -11.77 -18.94
CA ILE A 53 -28.72 -13.12 -19.03
C ILE A 53 -27.99 -13.59 -17.77
N LEU A 54 -27.94 -12.78 -16.71
CA LEU A 54 -27.09 -13.03 -15.55
C LEU A 54 -27.28 -14.45 -14.95
N TRP A 55 -28.51 -14.95 -14.94
CA TRP A 55 -28.86 -16.27 -14.41
C TRP A 55 -28.27 -17.43 -15.23
N SER A 56 -28.06 -17.25 -16.55
CA SER A 56 -27.56 -18.30 -17.43
C SER A 56 -26.02 -18.39 -17.49
N LEU A 57 -25.31 -17.44 -16.88
CA LEU A 57 -23.85 -17.42 -16.88
C LEU A 57 -23.27 -18.44 -15.90
N ASP A 58 -22.05 -18.91 -16.18
CA ASP A 58 -21.31 -19.76 -15.25
C ASP A 58 -20.85 -18.96 -14.03
N THR A 59 -20.73 -19.63 -12.87
CA THR A 59 -20.21 -19.02 -11.63
C THR A 59 -18.91 -18.26 -11.85
N ILE A 60 -17.93 -18.87 -12.54
CA ILE A 60 -16.61 -18.25 -12.73
C ILE A 60 -16.69 -16.95 -13.52
N VAL A 61 -17.62 -16.89 -14.49
CA VAL A 61 -17.88 -15.70 -15.29
C VAL A 61 -18.55 -14.63 -14.43
N LYS A 62 -19.55 -14.99 -13.60
CA LYS A 62 -20.21 -14.06 -12.66
C LYS A 62 -19.20 -13.45 -11.68
N VAL A 63 -18.38 -14.28 -11.04
CA VAL A 63 -17.36 -13.81 -10.07
C VAL A 63 -16.39 -12.83 -10.73
N LYS A 64 -15.82 -13.18 -11.89
CA LYS A 64 -14.88 -12.31 -12.58
C LYS A 64 -15.53 -11.04 -13.13
N LEU A 65 -16.78 -11.13 -13.56
CA LEU A 65 -17.55 -9.97 -14.00
C LEU A 65 -17.74 -8.98 -12.84
N LEU A 66 -18.18 -9.47 -11.67
CA LEU A 66 -18.32 -8.64 -10.47
C LEU A 66 -16.98 -7.98 -10.12
N LEU A 67 -15.89 -8.75 -10.04
CA LEU A 67 -14.54 -8.20 -9.75
C LEU A 67 -14.09 -7.19 -10.81
N SER A 68 -14.49 -7.36 -12.07
CA SER A 68 -14.12 -6.42 -13.14
C SER A 68 -14.67 -5.00 -12.94
N PHE A 69 -15.77 -4.84 -12.19
CA PHE A 69 -16.35 -3.53 -11.90
C PHE A 69 -15.40 -2.64 -11.10
N ILE A 70 -14.49 -3.23 -10.32
CA ILE A 70 -13.45 -2.50 -9.56
C ILE A 70 -12.47 -1.79 -10.51
N HIS A 71 -12.25 -2.36 -11.71
CA HIS A 71 -11.34 -1.83 -12.70
C HIS A 71 -11.98 -0.80 -13.63
N ILE A 72 -13.30 -0.62 -13.59
CA ILE A 72 -14.00 0.38 -14.40
C ILE A 72 -13.68 1.78 -13.86
N PRO A 73 -13.33 2.75 -14.71
CA PRO A 73 -13.08 4.13 -14.29
C PRO A 73 -14.28 4.69 -13.51
N LYS A 74 -14.00 5.43 -12.42
CA LYS A 74 -15.04 5.99 -11.53
C LYS A 74 -16.11 6.80 -12.26
N ARG A 75 -15.74 7.52 -13.33
CA ARG A 75 -16.70 8.28 -14.15
C ARG A 75 -17.79 7.36 -14.73
N ASN A 76 -17.38 6.22 -15.30
CA ASN A 76 -18.31 5.28 -15.92
C ASN A 76 -19.16 4.56 -14.87
N ILE A 77 -18.58 4.23 -13.70
CA ILE A 77 -19.34 3.68 -12.57
C ILE A 77 -20.45 4.64 -12.12
N ASN A 78 -20.17 5.94 -12.05
CA ASN A 78 -21.18 6.94 -11.70
C ASN A 78 -22.27 7.07 -12.78
N GLU A 79 -21.91 6.97 -14.07
CA GLU A 79 -22.88 7.03 -15.18
C GLU A 79 -23.78 5.78 -15.24
N TRP A 80 -23.24 4.61 -14.89
CA TRP A 80 -23.95 3.32 -14.98
C TRP A 80 -24.35 2.75 -13.61
N GLU A 81 -24.36 3.60 -12.58
CA GLU A 81 -24.49 3.22 -11.18
C GLU A 81 -25.71 2.33 -10.91
N SER A 82 -26.86 2.70 -11.47
CA SER A 82 -28.11 1.95 -11.30
C SER A 82 -28.03 0.54 -11.90
N LEU A 83 -27.38 0.39 -13.06
CA LEU A 83 -27.22 -0.90 -13.73
C LEU A 83 -26.27 -1.81 -12.95
N VAL A 84 -25.16 -1.25 -12.48
CA VAL A 84 -24.18 -2.00 -11.69
C VAL A 84 -24.80 -2.45 -10.36
N LYS A 85 -25.56 -1.58 -9.69
CA LYS A 85 -26.32 -1.93 -8.48
C LYS A 85 -27.32 -3.06 -8.73
N ASP A 86 -28.09 -2.95 -9.81
CA ASP A 86 -29.07 -3.98 -10.17
C ASP A 86 -28.40 -5.33 -10.42
N ILE A 87 -27.27 -5.36 -11.14
CA ILE A 87 -26.52 -6.59 -11.40
C ILE A 87 -26.00 -7.18 -10.09
N ILE A 88 -25.40 -6.37 -9.22
CA ILE A 88 -24.91 -6.83 -7.90
C ILE A 88 -26.07 -7.39 -7.06
N GLU A 89 -27.21 -6.70 -7.03
CA GLU A 89 -28.39 -7.14 -6.28
C GLU A 89 -28.99 -8.43 -6.83
N LEU A 90 -28.99 -8.61 -8.15
CA LEU A 90 -29.41 -9.85 -8.79
C LEU A 90 -28.42 -10.99 -8.48
N SER A 91 -27.11 -10.74 -8.54
CA SER A 91 -26.09 -11.72 -8.14
C SER A 91 -26.22 -12.15 -6.69
N ARG A 92 -26.63 -11.25 -5.80
CA ARG A 92 -26.89 -11.57 -4.40
C ARG A 92 -28.12 -12.46 -4.20
N LYS A 93 -29.17 -12.23 -4.99
CA LYS A 93 -30.40 -13.04 -4.94
C LYS A 93 -30.25 -14.41 -5.61
N ASP A 94 -29.23 -14.57 -6.45
CA ASP A 94 -28.87 -15.82 -7.12
C ASP A 94 -28.19 -16.83 -6.15
N ASN A 95 -28.66 -16.88 -4.90
CA ASN A 95 -28.17 -17.74 -3.82
C ASN A 95 -28.28 -19.24 -4.13
N VAL A 96 -29.02 -19.62 -5.17
CA VAL A 96 -29.19 -21.00 -5.61
C VAL A 96 -28.00 -21.47 -6.47
N GLY A 97 -27.22 -20.53 -7.04
CA GLY A 97 -26.12 -20.83 -7.95
C GLY A 97 -24.77 -21.10 -7.28
N ASP A 98 -24.28 -20.19 -6.42
CA ASP A 98 -22.95 -20.30 -5.78
C ASP A 98 -22.72 -19.31 -4.61
N GLN A 99 -22.15 -19.80 -3.49
CA GLN A 99 -21.82 -18.98 -2.32
C GLN A 99 -20.76 -17.89 -2.59
N TRP A 100 -19.82 -18.11 -3.51
CA TRP A 100 -18.81 -17.10 -3.85
C TRP A 100 -19.41 -15.87 -4.52
N VAL A 101 -20.43 -16.07 -5.36
CA VAL A 101 -21.15 -14.96 -6.03
C VAL A 101 -21.93 -14.15 -5.00
N ALA A 102 -22.58 -14.82 -4.04
CA ALA A 102 -23.28 -14.18 -2.93
C ALA A 102 -22.35 -13.35 -2.05
N VAL A 103 -21.21 -13.91 -1.61
CA VAL A 103 -20.24 -13.20 -0.76
C VAL A 103 -19.62 -12.01 -1.50
N ILE A 104 -19.22 -12.17 -2.76
CA ILE A 104 -18.61 -11.06 -3.52
C ILE A 104 -19.63 -9.96 -3.79
N SER A 105 -20.87 -10.29 -4.16
CA SER A 105 -21.92 -9.29 -4.34
C SER A 105 -22.22 -8.54 -3.03
N GLU A 106 -22.20 -9.25 -1.90
CA GLU A 106 -22.38 -8.66 -0.57
C GLU A 106 -21.24 -7.71 -0.18
N ILE A 107 -19.98 -8.08 -0.44
CA ILE A 107 -18.81 -7.20 -0.29
C ILE A 107 -18.92 -5.97 -1.22
N MET A 108 -19.44 -6.15 -2.43
CA MET A 108 -19.52 -5.11 -3.45
C MET A 108 -20.75 -4.22 -3.34
N LYS A 109 -21.72 -4.51 -2.46
CA LYS A 109 -23.02 -3.79 -2.40
C LYS A 109 -22.88 -2.27 -2.24
N THR A 110 -21.88 -1.79 -1.50
CA THR A 110 -21.64 -0.36 -1.26
C THR A 110 -20.68 0.28 -2.26
N PHE A 111 -20.09 -0.50 -3.16
CA PHE A 111 -19.08 -0.01 -4.10
C PHE A 111 -19.64 1.02 -5.08
N PRO A 112 -20.81 0.81 -5.73
CA PRO A 112 -21.36 1.79 -6.67
C PRO A 112 -21.69 3.14 -6.00
N ASP A 113 -22.18 3.12 -4.76
CA ASP A 113 -22.56 4.32 -3.99
C ASP A 113 -21.37 5.10 -3.42
N LYS A 114 -20.52 4.38 -2.67
CA LYS A 114 -19.49 4.99 -1.81
C LYS A 114 -18.08 4.89 -2.40
N SER A 115 -17.92 4.14 -3.49
CA SER A 115 -16.61 3.68 -3.98
C SER A 115 -15.81 2.93 -2.89
N LEU A 116 -16.52 2.27 -1.97
CA LEU A 116 -15.95 1.51 -0.85
C LEU A 116 -16.65 0.16 -0.74
N PHE A 117 -15.91 -0.86 -0.32
CA PHE A 117 -16.46 -2.18 -0.07
C PHE A 117 -17.20 -2.24 1.26
N ASN A 118 -18.19 -3.12 1.31
CA ASN A 118 -18.85 -3.48 2.55
C ASN A 118 -17.90 -4.37 3.36
N LEU A 119 -17.55 -3.90 4.56
CA LEU A 119 -16.72 -4.65 5.51
C LEU A 119 -17.58 -5.32 6.61
N ASP A 120 -18.87 -5.01 6.65
CA ASP A 120 -19.80 -5.56 7.62
C ASP A 120 -20.54 -6.76 6.99
N LEU A 121 -19.93 -7.94 7.13
CA LEU A 121 -20.40 -9.20 6.54
C LEU A 121 -21.18 -10.05 7.54
N THR A 122 -21.94 -9.42 8.45
CA THR A 122 -22.73 -10.12 9.47
C THR A 122 -24.08 -10.62 8.97
N ASP A 123 -24.43 -10.36 7.71
CA ASP A 123 -25.68 -10.80 7.11
C ASP A 123 -25.71 -12.33 7.00
N GLN A 124 -26.92 -12.91 7.06
CA GLN A 124 -27.16 -14.36 7.10
C GLN A 124 -26.53 -15.11 5.92
N GLU A 125 -26.35 -14.43 4.78
CA GLU A 125 -25.71 -14.94 3.56
C GLU A 125 -24.20 -15.25 3.74
N CYS A 126 -23.58 -14.76 4.82
CA CYS A 126 -22.17 -14.87 5.14
C CYS A 126 -21.91 -15.61 6.47
N GLU A 127 -22.80 -16.52 6.88
CA GLU A 127 -22.71 -17.21 8.20
C GLU A 127 -21.32 -17.83 8.45
N GLY A 128 -20.72 -18.47 7.45
CA GLY A 128 -19.36 -19.05 7.56
C GLY A 128 -18.24 -18.02 7.81
N PHE A 129 -18.39 -16.77 7.38
CA PHE A 129 -17.44 -15.69 7.69
C PHE A 129 -17.58 -15.19 9.13
N THR A 130 -18.80 -15.22 9.68
CA THR A 130 -19.06 -14.72 11.03
C THR A 130 -18.29 -15.51 12.08
N ASP A 131 -18.30 -16.84 11.98
CA ASP A 131 -17.55 -17.73 12.87
C ASP A 131 -16.04 -17.49 12.78
N GLY A 132 -15.51 -17.42 11.56
CA GLY A 132 -14.09 -17.13 11.33
C GLY A 132 -13.66 -15.76 11.86
N ILE A 133 -14.51 -14.74 11.69
CA ILE A 133 -14.26 -13.39 12.24
C ILE A 133 -14.27 -13.43 13.78
N GLN A 134 -15.17 -14.17 14.40
CA GLN A 134 -15.22 -14.29 15.86
C GLN A 134 -13.99 -15.00 16.41
N GLU A 135 -13.57 -16.09 15.77
CA GLU A 135 -12.33 -16.80 16.12
C GLU A 135 -11.11 -15.90 15.94
N LEU A 136 -11.02 -15.19 14.82
CA LEU A 136 -9.93 -14.25 14.56
C LEU A 136 -9.90 -13.13 15.61
N ARG A 137 -11.06 -12.56 15.99
CA ARG A 137 -11.13 -11.56 17.07
C ARG A 137 -10.62 -12.11 18.39
N LYS A 138 -10.93 -13.36 18.75
CA LYS A 138 -10.41 -14.02 19.96
C LYS A 138 -8.89 -14.20 19.88
N THR A 139 -8.40 -14.69 18.74
CA THR A 139 -6.97 -14.95 18.52
C THR A 139 -6.14 -13.66 18.50
N VAL A 140 -6.61 -12.60 17.83
CA VAL A 140 -5.94 -11.30 17.81
C VAL A 140 -5.92 -10.66 19.20
N LYS A 141 -7.03 -10.72 19.94
CA LYS A 141 -7.07 -10.24 21.35
C LYS A 141 -6.11 -11.00 22.25
N LYS A 142 -5.95 -12.31 22.04
CA LYS A 142 -5.02 -13.15 22.80
C LYS A 142 -3.55 -12.84 22.49
N ASN A 143 -3.24 -12.49 21.24
CA ASN A 143 -1.87 -12.27 20.74
C ASN A 143 -1.59 -10.79 20.43
N ASN A 144 -2.03 -9.86 21.29
CA ASN A 144 -1.89 -8.41 21.07
C ASN A 144 -0.46 -7.90 21.34
N ASP A 145 0.55 -8.63 20.89
CA ASP A 145 1.95 -8.26 21.06
C ASP A 145 2.34 -7.20 20.02
N THR A 146 2.89 -6.07 20.47
CA THR A 146 3.38 -4.98 19.60
C THR A 146 4.69 -5.34 18.87
N THR A 147 4.99 -6.62 18.75
CA THR A 147 6.21 -7.15 18.10
C THR A 147 6.14 -7.04 16.58
N HIS A 148 4.93 -7.06 16.02
CA HIS A 148 4.67 -6.94 14.60
C HIS A 148 3.89 -5.66 14.30
N LEU A 149 4.61 -4.64 13.83
CA LEU A 149 4.02 -3.39 13.41
C LEU A 149 3.74 -3.41 11.90
N PRO A 150 2.72 -2.67 11.44
CA PRO A 150 2.49 -2.46 10.01
C PRO A 150 3.71 -1.89 9.30
N LEU A 151 3.90 -2.22 8.01
CA LEU A 151 5.10 -1.88 7.24
C LEU A 151 5.34 -0.36 7.14
N GLU A 152 4.26 0.43 7.12
CA GLU A 152 4.33 1.89 7.09
C GLU A 152 5.03 2.48 8.33
N SER A 153 5.07 1.74 9.45
CA SER A 153 5.65 2.18 10.72
C SER A 153 7.14 2.51 10.61
N CYS A 154 7.89 1.88 9.69
CA CYS A 154 9.32 2.15 9.50
C CYS A 154 9.62 3.53 8.90
N TYR A 155 8.60 4.18 8.32
CA TYR A 155 8.71 5.50 7.71
C TYR A 155 8.21 6.63 8.63
N LEU A 156 7.66 6.29 9.81
CA LEU A 156 7.08 7.27 10.73
C LEU A 156 8.12 7.86 11.68
N GLY A 157 7.96 9.16 11.97
CA GLY A 157 8.69 9.81 13.06
C GLY A 157 8.25 9.26 14.44
N LYS A 158 9.10 9.41 15.46
CA LYS A 158 8.85 8.86 16.81
C LYS A 158 7.49 9.28 17.40
N SER A 159 7.05 10.52 17.18
CA SER A 159 5.77 11.03 17.68
C SER A 159 4.56 10.42 16.95
N ALA A 160 4.62 10.35 15.62
CA ALA A 160 3.57 9.75 14.80
C ALA A 160 3.46 8.23 15.06
N LEU A 161 4.60 7.55 15.20
CA LEU A 161 4.64 6.14 15.54
C LEU A 161 3.98 5.88 16.90
N LYS A 162 4.35 6.65 17.94
CA LYS A 162 3.73 6.54 19.27
C LYS A 162 2.22 6.80 19.24
N MET A 163 1.73 7.70 18.39
CA MET A 163 0.30 7.95 18.23
C MET A 163 -0.43 6.76 17.60
N LEU A 164 0.19 6.08 16.63
CA LEU A 164 -0.40 4.94 15.92
C LEU A 164 -0.37 3.66 16.77
N THR A 165 0.76 3.36 17.39
CA THR A 165 1.03 2.05 18.02
C THR A 165 0.97 2.10 19.54
N GLY A 166 0.85 3.28 20.14
CA GLY A 166 1.04 3.48 21.57
C GLY A 166 2.51 3.36 21.98
N ASP A 167 2.74 3.03 23.25
CA ASP A 167 4.08 2.82 23.78
C ASP A 167 4.66 1.49 23.29
N ILE A 168 5.72 1.58 22.47
CA ILE A 168 6.45 0.40 21.99
C ILE A 168 7.35 -0.10 23.13
N PRO A 169 7.22 -1.37 23.54
CA PRO A 169 8.03 -1.94 24.60
C PRO A 169 9.50 -1.90 24.21
N ASN A 170 10.35 -1.62 25.19
CA ASN A 170 11.79 -1.68 24.97
C ASN A 170 12.19 -3.12 24.62
N PRO A 171 13.17 -3.30 23.71
CA PRO A 171 13.67 -4.62 23.37
C PRO A 171 14.12 -5.37 24.63
N SER A 172 13.78 -6.65 24.71
CA SER A 172 14.13 -7.49 25.85
C SER A 172 15.65 -7.59 26.00
N LYS A 173 16.11 -7.39 27.24
CA LYS A 173 17.54 -7.44 27.54
C LYS A 173 17.98 -8.90 27.71
N CYS A 174 18.39 -9.54 26.63
CA CYS A 174 18.85 -10.93 26.69
C CYS A 174 20.20 -11.10 27.41
N PHE A 175 21.05 -10.07 27.41
CA PHE A 175 22.35 -10.08 28.08
C PHE A 175 22.82 -8.67 28.40
N SER A 176 23.90 -8.56 29.19
CA SER A 176 24.56 -7.27 29.47
C SER A 176 25.88 -7.17 28.70
N LEU A 177 26.03 -6.11 27.91
CA LEU A 177 27.28 -5.82 27.21
C LEU A 177 28.34 -5.34 28.20
N ILE A 178 29.46 -6.05 28.28
CA ILE A 178 30.62 -5.67 29.12
C ILE A 178 31.38 -4.49 28.50
N ARG A 179 31.45 -4.44 27.17
CA ARG A 179 32.13 -3.39 26.40
C ARG A 179 31.30 -3.00 25.19
N LYS A 180 31.47 -1.75 24.72
CA LYS A 180 30.82 -1.27 23.49
C LYS A 180 31.31 -2.07 22.27
N ALA A 181 30.42 -2.25 21.29
CA ALA A 181 30.76 -2.93 20.04
C ALA A 181 31.80 -2.16 19.21
N LYS A 182 32.48 -2.86 18.30
CA LYS A 182 33.49 -2.27 17.39
C LYS A 182 32.93 -1.11 16.55
N SER A 183 31.65 -1.17 16.18
CA SER A 183 30.95 -0.10 15.44
C SER A 183 30.93 1.24 16.18
N ALA A 184 30.97 1.26 17.52
CA ALA A 184 31.03 2.50 18.28
C ALA A 184 32.36 3.23 18.05
N ARG A 185 33.49 2.51 18.03
CA ARG A 185 34.82 3.07 17.72
C ARG A 185 34.87 3.60 16.28
N ILE A 186 34.35 2.82 15.32
CA ILE A 186 34.31 3.23 13.90
C ILE A 186 33.48 4.49 13.71
N ARG A 187 32.31 4.59 14.35
CA ARG A 187 31.45 5.79 14.30
C ARG A 187 32.17 7.02 14.86
N GLN A 188 32.93 6.87 15.94
CA GLN A 188 33.69 7.97 16.53
C GLN A 188 34.81 8.45 15.59
N GLU A 189 35.56 7.53 14.97
CA GLU A 189 36.61 7.87 14.01
C GLU A 189 36.05 8.61 12.78
N LEU A 190 34.90 8.17 12.27
CA LEU A 190 34.21 8.85 11.16
C LEU A 190 33.77 10.26 11.53
N LEU A 191 33.20 10.44 12.73
CA LEU A 191 32.79 11.76 13.21
C LEU A 191 33.99 12.69 13.38
N GLU A 192 35.11 12.21 13.93
CA GLU A 192 36.32 13.01 14.08
C GLU A 192 36.92 13.42 12.73
N LYS A 193 37.07 12.48 11.79
CA LYS A 193 37.54 12.78 10.43
C LYS A 193 36.63 13.79 9.71
N SER A 194 35.30 13.66 9.88
CA SER A 194 34.34 14.61 9.31
C SER A 194 34.48 16.01 9.92
N ALA A 195 34.74 16.11 11.22
CA ALA A 195 34.93 17.37 11.92
C ALA A 195 36.26 18.05 11.53
N GLN A 196 37.34 17.28 11.39
CA GLN A 196 38.63 17.79 10.92
C GLN A 196 38.49 18.35 9.49
N THR A 197 37.86 17.60 8.57
CA THR A 197 37.63 18.05 7.18
C THR A 197 36.76 19.30 7.10
N SER A 198 35.71 19.39 7.93
CA SER A 198 34.82 20.55 7.98
C SER A 198 35.54 21.82 8.48
N LYS A 199 36.53 21.66 9.37
CA LYS A 199 37.38 22.76 9.83
C LYS A 199 38.36 23.21 8.74
N THR A 200 38.94 22.28 7.97
CA THR A 200 39.85 22.60 6.86
C THR A 200 39.14 23.38 5.74
N LYS A 201 37.88 23.06 5.41
CA LYS A 201 37.11 23.81 4.40
C LYS A 201 36.85 25.28 4.78
N LYS A 202 36.71 25.62 6.06
CA LYS A 202 36.51 27.02 6.50
C LYS A 202 37.77 27.89 6.36
N VAL A 203 38.94 27.30 6.13
CA VAL A 203 40.20 28.02 5.92
C VAL A 203 40.50 28.22 4.42
N SER A 204 39.76 27.55 3.53
CA SER A 204 40.02 27.51 2.07
C SER A 204 39.26 28.56 1.24
N ASP A 205 38.51 29.48 1.84
CA ASP A 205 37.88 30.61 1.11
C ASP A 205 38.79 31.85 1.02
N TYR A 206 39.99 31.80 1.61
CA TYR A 206 41.01 32.85 1.50
C TYR A 206 42.35 32.30 1.04
N ALA A 207 42.35 31.67 -0.14
CA ALA A 207 43.56 31.49 -0.92
C ALA A 207 43.24 31.73 -2.39
N ALA A 208 42.83 32.96 -2.70
CA ALA A 208 43.04 33.49 -4.04
C ALA A 208 44.55 33.56 -4.26
N ILE A 209 45.10 32.64 -5.07
CA ILE A 209 46.40 32.81 -5.70
C ILE A 209 46.24 32.63 -7.22
N PRO A 210 46.87 33.49 -8.03
CA PRO A 210 46.50 33.77 -9.41
C PRO A 210 47.29 32.91 -10.41
N GLY A 211 46.65 32.61 -11.54
CA GLY A 211 47.32 32.45 -12.84
C GLY A 211 48.33 31.31 -13.01
N SER A 212 47.89 30.20 -13.60
CA SER A 212 48.58 29.60 -14.74
C SER A 212 47.62 28.66 -15.47
N ARG A 213 47.02 29.17 -16.55
CA ARG A 213 46.41 28.32 -17.56
C ARG A 213 47.57 27.69 -18.34
N ARG A 214 47.75 26.37 -18.21
CA ARG A 214 48.39 25.58 -19.25
C ARG A 214 47.41 24.50 -19.69
N SER A 215 47.02 24.63 -20.95
CA SER A 215 46.24 23.66 -21.71
C SER A 215 47.03 22.36 -21.84
N VAL A 216 46.35 21.23 -21.64
CA VAL A 216 46.56 20.00 -22.41
C VAL A 216 45.17 19.41 -22.64
N ASP A 217 44.65 19.61 -23.84
CA ASP A 217 43.64 18.76 -24.46
C ASP A 217 44.30 17.41 -24.77
N GLU A 218 43.74 16.28 -24.33
CA GLU A 218 43.37 15.18 -25.25
C GLU A 218 42.63 14.02 -24.54
N TYR A 219 41.53 13.61 -25.18
CA TYR A 219 40.69 12.43 -24.96
C TYR A 219 39.91 12.27 -23.66
N SER A 220 38.73 12.90 -23.62
CA SER A 220 37.46 12.16 -23.51
C SER A 220 36.25 13.09 -23.74
N SER A 221 35.90 13.30 -25.01
CA SER A 221 34.47 13.19 -25.34
C SER A 221 34.12 11.71 -25.12
N ILE A 222 32.99 11.33 -24.54
CA ILE A 222 31.66 11.36 -25.16
C ILE A 222 30.62 11.45 -24.02
N TYR A 223 29.55 12.21 -24.26
CA TYR A 223 28.34 12.42 -23.44
C TYR A 223 28.44 13.47 -22.31
N SER A 224 28.35 14.74 -22.71
CA SER A 224 27.63 15.75 -21.93
C SER A 224 26.63 16.44 -22.86
N SER A 225 25.35 16.27 -22.56
CA SER A 225 24.28 17.08 -23.14
C SER A 225 23.41 17.65 -22.02
N SER A 226 23.28 18.98 -22.09
CA SER A 226 22.32 19.89 -21.45
C SER A 226 22.37 20.07 -19.93
N SER A 227 23.00 21.18 -19.54
CA SER A 227 22.69 21.95 -18.34
C SER A 227 21.45 22.83 -18.60
N ALA A 228 20.47 22.82 -17.71
CA ALA A 228 19.52 23.91 -17.52
C ALA A 228 19.86 24.63 -16.22
N THR A 229 20.03 25.93 -16.34
CA THR A 229 20.42 26.89 -15.31
C THR A 229 19.28 27.16 -14.32
N SER A 230 19.51 26.99 -13.02
CA SER A 230 18.74 27.70 -11.98
C SER A 230 19.56 27.88 -10.71
N LYS A 231 19.62 29.14 -10.26
CA LYS A 231 20.34 29.67 -9.10
C LYS A 231 20.00 28.91 -7.80
N PRO A 232 20.94 28.72 -6.85
CA PRO A 232 20.59 28.17 -5.54
C PRO A 232 19.99 29.27 -4.66
N SER A 233 18.69 29.17 -4.41
CA SER A 233 18.02 29.80 -3.27
C SER A 233 18.39 29.08 -1.98
N ASN A 234 18.79 29.85 -0.96
CA ASN A 234 18.99 29.40 0.42
C ASN A 234 17.81 28.55 0.91
N ILE A 235 18.01 27.23 1.03
CA ILE A 235 17.10 26.32 1.72
C ILE A 235 17.94 25.50 2.70
N GLY A 236 17.55 25.58 3.97
CA GLY A 236 18.26 25.05 5.12
C GLY A 236 18.58 23.56 5.01
N PHE A 237 19.76 23.22 5.54
CA PHE A 237 20.24 21.87 5.75
C PHE A 237 19.18 20.98 6.42
N LEU A 238 18.64 20.02 5.66
CA LEU A 238 17.99 18.85 6.22
C LEU A 238 19.05 17.99 6.92
N LYS A 239 19.07 18.04 8.26
CA LYS A 239 19.78 17.06 9.07
C LYS A 239 19.09 15.70 8.87
N SER A 240 19.83 14.73 8.34
CA SER A 240 19.45 13.33 8.36
C SER A 240 19.29 12.87 9.81
N ASN A 241 18.09 12.42 10.16
CA ASN A 241 17.81 11.83 11.47
C ASN A 241 18.55 10.49 11.57
N THR A 242 19.75 10.54 12.13
CA THR A 242 20.40 9.34 12.67
C THR A 242 19.61 8.92 13.89
N ILE A 243 19.15 7.67 13.87
CA ILE A 243 18.51 7.00 15.00
C ILE A 243 19.47 7.07 16.20
N SER A 244 19.22 8.03 17.07
CA SER A 244 19.88 8.20 18.34
C SER A 244 19.06 7.42 19.38
N SER A 245 19.60 6.27 19.74
CA SER A 245 19.32 5.56 20.97
C SER A 245 19.79 6.44 22.13
N THR A 246 18.85 7.16 22.73
CA THR A 246 19.03 7.92 23.97
C THR A 246 19.25 6.96 25.13
N SER A 247 20.50 6.80 25.54
CA SER A 247 20.86 6.34 26.87
C SER A 247 20.76 7.53 27.81
N GLY A 248 19.95 7.37 28.87
CA GLY A 248 19.65 8.42 29.85
C GLY A 248 20.90 9.02 30.50
N ILE A 249 20.84 10.33 30.65
CA ILE A 249 21.70 11.16 31.48
C ILE A 249 21.29 10.91 32.92
N ILE A 250 22.19 10.39 33.76
CA ILE A 250 22.05 10.47 35.22
C ILE A 250 22.94 11.61 35.68
N GLY A 251 22.28 12.58 36.31
CA GLY A 251 22.87 13.76 36.90
C GLY A 251 23.78 13.45 38.09
N THR A 252 24.64 14.43 38.30
CA THR A 252 25.66 14.57 39.34
C THR A 252 25.13 14.46 40.76
N SER A 253 25.85 13.76 41.62
CA SER A 253 26.01 14.14 43.04
C SER A 253 27.41 13.80 43.51
N ARG A 254 28.21 14.85 43.75
CA ARG A 254 29.45 14.82 44.54
C ARG A 254 29.13 14.37 45.96
N LEU A 255 29.88 13.43 46.54
CA LEU A 255 30.24 13.47 47.96
C LEU A 255 31.55 12.70 48.22
N HIS A 256 32.54 13.48 48.65
CA HIS A 256 33.59 13.20 49.64
C HIS A 256 34.47 11.94 49.58
N ASN A 257 35.75 12.23 49.32
CA ASN A 257 36.93 11.48 49.79
C ASN A 257 36.80 11.06 51.26
N ARG A 258 37.12 9.80 51.57
CA ARG A 258 37.74 9.42 52.84
C ARG A 258 38.74 8.28 52.61
N ARG A 259 40.02 8.62 52.78
CA ARG A 259 41.12 7.67 53.03
C ARG A 259 40.99 7.13 54.46
N GLU A 260 41.33 5.86 54.62
CA GLU A 260 41.82 5.11 55.80
C GLU A 260 41.37 3.65 55.59
N GLY A 261 42.15 2.59 55.73
CA GLY A 261 43.53 2.37 56.17
C GLY A 261 43.73 0.84 56.19
N ASN A 262 44.95 0.38 55.91
CA ASN A 262 45.41 -0.97 56.19
C ASN A 262 45.02 -1.42 57.60
N VAL A 263 44.56 -2.66 57.79
CA VAL A 263 45.04 -3.59 58.83
C VAL A 263 44.67 -5.04 58.45
N LYS A 264 45.72 -5.87 58.36
CA LYS A 264 45.87 -7.34 58.49
C LYS A 264 45.04 -8.29 57.62
#